data_AF-A0A352JA08-F1
#
_entry.id   AF-A0A352JA08-F1
#
_cell.length_a   1.000
_cell.length_b   1.000
_cell.length_c   1.000
_cell.angle_alpha   90.00
_cell.angle_beta   90.00
_cell.angle_gamma   90.00
#
_symmetry.space_group_name_H-M   'P 1'
#
loop_
_entity.id
_entity.type
_entity.pdbx_description
1 polymer ?
#
loop_
_entity_poly.entity_id
_entity_poly.type
_entity_poly.pdbx_seq_one_letter_code
_entity_poly.pdbx_strand_id
1 'polypeptide(L)' 'MQINQVTVNLSLPIESLIDMMRSLELQEKIKLRDLLNQEITASQEQNLDPAVECFQRGWDDAMNGRTHPISELWDGIDVD' A
#
# COMPACT_ATOMS: atom_id res chain seq x y z
N MET A 1 -12.11 20.95 33.69
CA MET A 1 -13.02 20.88 32.53
C MET A 1 -12.51 19.75 31.64
N GLN A 2 -13.15 18.58 31.65
CA GLN A 2 -12.75 17.45 30.80
C GLN A 2 -13.41 17.62 29.43
N ILE A 3 -12.61 17.56 28.36
CA ILE A 3 -13.10 17.63 26.98
C ILE A 3 -13.25 16.18 26.51
N ASN A 4 -14.50 15.70 26.44
CA ASN A 4 -14.79 14.40 25.86
C ASN A 4 -14.66 14.51 24.34
N GLN A 5 -13.66 13.85 23.77
CA GLN A 5 -13.58 13.67 22.32
C GLN A 5 -14.49 12.50 21.94
N VAL A 6 -15.50 12.80 21.12
CA VAL A 6 -16.40 11.80 20.52
C VAL A 6 -15.95 11.60 19.08
N THR A 7 -15.45 10.40 18.77
CA THR A 7 -15.08 10.03 17.41
C THR A 7 -16.33 9.56 16.67
N VAL A 8 -16.82 10.37 15.73
CA VAL A 8 -17.96 10.00 14.89
C VAL A 8 -17.42 9.37 13.61
N ASN A 9 -17.53 8.05 13.49
CA ASN A 9 -17.27 7.35 12.23
C ASN A 9 -18.44 7.58 11.28
N LEU A 10 -18.32 8.60 10.44
CA LEU A 10 -19.26 8.85 9.35
C LEU A 10 -18.96 7.87 8.21
N SER A 11 -19.56 6.68 8.26
CA SER A 11 -19.63 5.83 7.08
C SER A 11 -20.60 6.46 6.10
N LEU A 12 -20.08 7.14 5.08
CA LEU A 12 -20.88 7.66 3.98
C LEU A 12 -21.10 6.51 2.98
N PRO A 13 -22.37 6.25 2.57
CA PRO A 13 -22.65 5.36 1.45
C PRO A 13 -21.91 5.83 0.18
N ILE A 14 -21.49 4.88 -0.64
CA ILE A 14 -20.75 5.20 -1.87
C ILE A 14 -21.53 6.13 -2.82
N GLU A 15 -22.86 6.00 -2.84
CA GLU A 15 -23.74 6.89 -3.62
C GLU A 15 -23.64 8.35 -3.17
N SER A 16 -23.59 8.61 -1.87
CA SER A 16 -23.42 9.97 -1.32
C SER A 16 -22.05 10.56 -1.63
N LEU A 17 -21.02 9.71 -1.70
CA LEU A 17 -19.68 10.11 -2.15
C LEU A 17 -19.68 10.47 -3.63
N ILE A 18 -20.35 9.67 -4.47
CA ILE A 18 -20.49 9.93 -5.90
C ILE A 18 -21.19 11.27 -6.15
N ASP A 19 -22.28 11.54 -5.43
CA ASP A 19 -23.01 12.80 -5.53
C ASP A 19 -22.15 14.00 -5.11
N MET A 20 -21.39 13.85 -4.02
CA MET A 20 -20.43 14.87 -3.59
C MET A 20 -19.36 15.12 -4.66
N MET A 21 -18.75 14.07 -5.21
CA MET A 21 -17.76 14.17 -6.29
C MET A 21 -18.33 14.83 -7.55
N ARG A 22 -19.61 14.60 -7.86
CA ARG A 22 -20.30 15.25 -8.99
C ARG A 22 -20.49 16.74 -8.76
N SER A 23 -20.77 17.17 -7.53
CA SER A 23 -20.97 18.58 -7.17
C SER A 23 -19.70 19.43 -7.15
N LEU A 24 -18.51 18.81 -7.19
CA LEU A 24 -17.24 19.53 -7.22
C LEU A 24 -17.06 20.36 -8.50
N GLU A 25 -16.40 21.50 -8.37
CA GLU A 25 -15.96 22.32 -9.51
C GLU A 25 -14.85 21.62 -10.30
N LEU A 26 -14.64 22.03 -11.55
CA LEU A 26 -13.67 21.37 -12.44
C LEU A 26 -12.25 21.34 -11.86
N GLN A 27 -11.81 22.43 -11.22
CA GLN A 27 -10.49 22.47 -10.56
C GLN A 27 -10.38 21.48 -9.39
N GLU A 28 -11.45 21.33 -8.61
CA GLU A 28 -11.46 20.44 -7.44
C GLU A 28 -11.46 18.98 -7.90
N LYS A 29 -12.17 18.66 -8.98
CA LYS A 29 -12.12 17.34 -9.64
C LYS A 29 -10.71 16.98 -10.12
N ILE A 30 -9.98 17.94 -10.69
CA ILE A 30 -8.59 17.72 -11.13
C ILE A 30 -7.69 17.41 -9.93
N LYS A 31 -7.78 18.19 -8.85
CA LYS A 31 -6.99 17.94 -7.63
C LYS A 31 -7.33 16.58 -7.01
N LEU A 32 -8.62 16.22 -6.94
CA LEU A 32 -9.05 14.94 -6.42
C LEU A 32 -8.50 13.78 -7.25
N ARG A 33 -8.54 13.88 -8.58
CA ARG A 33 -7.93 12.89 -9.47
C ARG A 33 -6.44 12.71 -9.17
N ASP A 34 -5.71 13.81 -9.00
CA ASP A 34 -4.27 13.75 -8.76
C ASP A 34 -3.95 13.09 -7.40
N LEU A 35 -4.74 13.39 -6.37
CA LEU A 35 -4.64 12.72 -5.06
C LEU A 35 -4.96 11.22 -5.15
N LEU A 36 -6.03 10.85 -5.85
CA LEU A 36 -6.40 9.44 -6.03
C LEU A 36 -5.33 8.67 -6.81
N ASN A 37 -4.74 9.28 -7.83
CA ASN A 37 -3.64 8.67 -8.58
C ASN A 37 -2.42 8.44 -7.69
N GLN A 38 -2.09 9.41 -6.82
CA GLN A 38 -1.01 9.27 -5.86
C GLN A 38 -1.25 8.10 -4.89
N GLU A 39 -2.47 7.96 -4.38
CA GLU A 39 -2.85 6.87 -3.48
C GLU A 39 -2.82 5.50 -4.18
N ILE A 40 -3.27 5.43 -5.43
CA ILE A 40 -3.19 4.21 -6.25
C ILE A 40 -1.73 3.81 -6.46
N THR A 41 -0.85 4.74 -6.82
CA THR A 41 0.58 4.47 -7.00
C THR A 41 1.22 4.01 -5.69
N ALA A 42 0.94 4.67 -4.56
CA ALA A 42 1.44 4.27 -3.26
C ALA A 42 0.95 2.87 -2.84
N SER A 43 -0.30 2.52 -3.17
CA SER A 43 -0.87 1.20 -2.92
C SER A 43 -0.27 0.12 -3.83
N GLN A 44 0.11 0.48 -5.06
CA GLN A 44 0.77 -0.45 -5.99
C GLN A 44 2.20 -0.79 -5.58
N GLU A 45 2.93 0.17 -4.99
CA GLU A 45 4.26 -0.05 -4.40
C GLU A 45 4.22 -0.97 -3.16
N GLN A 46 3.05 -1.17 -2.54
CA GLN A 46 2.88 -1.93 -1.30
C GLN A 46 2.40 -3.38 -1.48
N ASN A 47 2.40 -3.94 -2.69
CA ASN A 47 2.14 -5.38 -2.89
C ASN A 47 3.35 -6.26 -2.51
N LEU A 48 4.01 -5.95 -1.39
CA LEU A 48 4.97 -6.85 -0.78
C LEU A 48 4.21 -7.78 0.17
N ASP A 49 4.57 -9.06 0.15
CA ASP A 49 4.11 -10.00 1.16
C ASP A 49 4.41 -9.42 2.56
N PRO A 50 3.51 -9.61 3.54
CA PRO A 50 3.76 -9.17 4.92
C PRO A 50 5.13 -9.62 5.41
N ALA A 51 5.86 -8.72 6.08
CA ALA A 51 7.23 -9.02 6.53
C ALA A 51 7.32 -10.31 7.36
N VAL A 52 6.30 -10.60 8.18
CA VAL A 52 6.21 -11.82 8.98
C VAL A 52 6.22 -13.08 8.10
N GLU A 53 5.45 -13.08 7.01
CA GLU A 53 5.39 -14.21 6.07
C GLU A 53 6.72 -14.37 5.33
N CYS A 54 7.34 -13.26 4.93
CA CYS A 54 8.68 -13.26 4.35
C CYS A 54 9.72 -13.88 5.29
N PHE A 55 9.74 -13.51 6.56
CA PHE A 55 10.70 -14.05 7.53
C PHE A 55 10.42 -15.53 7.86
N GLN A 56 9.17 -15.93 7.98
CA GLN A 56 8.80 -17.33 8.20
C GLN A 56 9.25 -18.22 7.04
N ARG A 57 8.98 -17.79 5.80
CA ARG A 57 9.42 -18.49 4.58
C ARG A 57 10.94 -18.57 4.51
N GLY A 58 11.64 -17.46 4.74
CA GLY A 58 13.11 -17.45 4.75
C GLY A 58 13.72 -18.35 5.82
N TRP A 59 13.09 -18.45 6.99
CA TRP A 59 13.52 -19.37 8.05
C TRP A 59 13.30 -20.85 7.66
N ASP A 60 12.14 -21.17 7.08
CA ASP A 60 11.85 -22.53 6.61
C ASP A 60 12.80 -22.95 5.47
N ASP A 61 13.10 -22.04 4.54
CA ASP A 61 14.07 -22.28 3.46
C ASP A 61 15.47 -22.57 3.99
N ALA A 62 15.93 -21.81 4.99
CA ALA A 62 17.21 -22.05 5.66
C ALA A 62 17.24 -23.41 6.38
N MET A 63 16.17 -23.77 7.10
CA MET A 63 16.08 -25.02 7.85
C MET A 63 16.05 -26.25 6.95
N ASN A 64 15.48 -26.14 5.75
CA ASN A 64 15.38 -27.24 4.79
C ASN A 64 16.49 -27.22 3.72
N GLY A 65 17.48 -26.33 3.84
CA GLY A 65 18.58 -26.22 2.88
C GLY A 65 18.17 -25.71 1.49
N ARG A 66 17.02 -25.04 1.37
CA ARG A 66 16.55 -24.38 0.13
C ARG A 66 17.17 -22.99 0.02
N THR A 67 18.49 -22.95 0.05
CA THR A 67 19.29 -21.72 0.00
C THR A 67 20.31 -21.82 -1.13
N HIS A 68 20.64 -20.68 -1.73
CA HIS A 68 21.73 -20.60 -2.71
C HIS A 68 23.07 -20.33 -2.02
N PRO A 69 24.19 -20.88 -2.53
CA PRO A 69 25.53 -20.51 -2.10
C PRO A 69 25.79 -19.01 -2.24
N ILE A 70 26.52 -18.42 -1.28
CA ILE A 70 26.90 -17.00 -1.34
C ILE A 70 27.72 -16.67 -2.60
N SER A 71 28.49 -17.63 -3.10
CA SER A 71 29.27 -17.45 -4.34
C SER A 71 28.40 -17.18 -5.57
N GLU A 72 27.13 -17.59 -5.56
CA GLU A 72 26.17 -17.44 -6.66
C GLU A 72 25.33 -16.14 -6.52
N LEU A 73 25.56 -15.35 -5.46
CA LEU A 73 24.73 -14.17 -5.16
C LEU A 73 24.68 -13.14 -6.29
N TRP A 74 25.78 -13.02 -7.05
CA TRP A 74 25.92 -12.05 -8.12
C TRP A 74 25.61 -12.63 -9.51
N ASP A 75 25.29 -13.91 -9.59
CA ASP A 75 25.03 -14.57 -10.88
C ASP A 75 23.77 -13.98 -11.52
N GLY A 76 23.91 -13.49 -12.76
CA GLY A 76 22.81 -12.89 -13.51
C GLY A 76 22.47 -11.44 -13.15
N ILE A 77 23.26 -10.79 -12.29
CA ILE A 77 23.22 -9.33 -12.09
C ILE A 77 24.35 -8.71 -12.91
N ASP A 78 24.05 -8.26 -14.13
CA ASP A 78 25.01 -7.50 -14.93
C ASP A 78 25.23 -6.13 -14.28
N VAL A 79 26.48 -5.86 -13.90
CA VAL A 79 26.91 -4.57 -13.36
C VAL A 79 27.54 -3.76 -14.49
N ASP A 80 26.69 -3.14 -15.33
CA ASP A 80 27.11 -2.13 -16.29
C ASP A 80 27.14 -0.72 -15.66
#